data_AF-A0A6L5Y3S8-F1
#
_entry.id   AF-A0A6L5Y3S8-F1
#
_cell.length_a   1.000
_cell.length_b   1.000
_cell.length_c   1.000
_cell.angle_alpha   90.00
_cell.angle_beta   90.00
_cell.angle_gamma   90.00
#
_symmetry.space_group_name_H-M   'P 1'
#
loop_
_entity.id
_entity.type
_entity.pdbx_description
1 polymer ?
#
loop_
_entity_poly.entity_id
_entity_poly.type
_entity_poly.pdbx_seq_one_letter_code
_entity_poly.pdbx_strand_id
1 'polypeptide(L)' 'MNRIKELQDFIAGQETDITEFDDALVKKLIEKITVFSDHFTVEFKSDITIEIEA' A
#
# COMPACT_ATOMS: atom_id res chain seq x y z
N MET A 1 -8.97 22.30 15.63
CA MET A 1 -7.72 21.60 15.22
C MET A 1 -7.52 20.24 15.90
N ASN A 2 -8.47 19.73 16.70
CA ASN A 2 -8.23 18.50 17.47
C ASN A 2 -8.35 17.20 16.66
N ARG A 3 -9.28 17.14 15.68
CA ARG A 3 -9.52 15.92 14.89
C ARG A 3 -8.33 15.48 14.01
N ILE A 4 -7.58 16.42 13.43
CA ILE A 4 -6.39 16.09 12.64
C ILE A 4 -5.32 15.48 13.54
N LYS A 5 -5.13 16.04 14.74
CA LYS A 5 -4.18 15.51 15.72
C LYS A 5 -4.60 14.12 16.23
N GLU A 6 -5.88 13.93 16.54
CA GLU A 6 -6.43 12.62 16.92
C GLU A 6 -6.22 11.56 15.83
N LEU A 7 -6.40 11.93 14.55
CA LEU A 7 -6.12 11.03 13.41
C LEU A 7 -4.64 10.72 13.27
N GLN A 8 -3.76 11.70 13.46
CA GLN A 8 -2.32 11.50 13.41
C GLN A 8 -1.84 10.58 14.54
N ASP A 9 -2.32 10.81 15.76
CA ASP A 9 -2.01 9.97 16.93
C ASP A 9 -2.55 8.53 16.73
N PHE A 10 -3.75 8.39 16.13
CA PHE A 10 -4.31 7.09 15.77
C PHE A 10 -3.46 6.32 14.75
N ILE A 11 -3.06 6.97 13.66
CA ILE A 11 -2.22 6.37 12.60
C ILE A 11 -0.85 5.98 13.17
N ALA A 12 -0.24 6.83 14.00
CA ALA A 12 1.07 6.57 14.61
C ALA A 12 1.06 5.41 15.61
N GLY A 13 -0.10 5.08 16.19
CA GLY A 13 -0.27 3.94 17.10
C GLY A 13 -0.60 2.62 16.42
N GLN A 14 -0.75 2.58 15.10
CA GLN A 14 -0.98 1.33 14.38
C GLN A 14 0.33 0.53 14.25
N GLU A 15 0.25 -0.79 14.40
CA GLU A 15 1.35 -1.70 14.11
C GLU A 15 1.61 -1.69 12.61
N THR A 16 2.83 -1.31 12.21
CA THR A 16 3.23 -1.23 10.79
C THR A 16 3.99 -2.47 10.34
N ASP A 17 4.27 -3.39 11.25
CA ASP A 17 4.95 -4.63 10.94
C ASP A 17 4.00 -5.52 10.12
N ILE A 18 4.47 -5.92 8.93
CA ILE A 18 3.72 -6.83 8.06
C ILE A 18 3.88 -8.23 8.66
N THR A 19 2.91 -8.66 9.45
CA THR A 19 2.93 -9.97 10.13
C THR A 19 2.43 -11.09 9.22
N GLU A 20 1.55 -10.77 8.27
CA GLU A 20 1.00 -11.71 7.31
C GLU A 20 0.67 -11.07 5.96
N PHE A 21 0.70 -11.90 4.93
CA PHE A 21 0.24 -11.54 3.59
C PHE A 21 -1.24 -11.91 3.44
N ASP A 22 -2.10 -10.91 3.26
CA ASP A 22 -3.53 -11.09 3.02
C ASP A 22 -3.88 -10.84 1.54
N ASP A 23 -4.13 -11.92 0.82
CA ASP A 23 -4.54 -11.93 -0.59
C ASP A 23 -5.76 -11.05 -0.89
N ALA A 24 -6.74 -11.01 0.02
CA ALA A 24 -7.97 -10.26 -0.18
C ALA A 24 -7.74 -8.76 0.01
N LEU A 25 -6.90 -8.36 0.96
CA LEU A 25 -6.49 -6.96 1.15
C LEU A 25 -5.64 -6.47 -0.03
N VAL A 26 -4.68 -7.27 -0.48
CA VAL A 26 -3.82 -6.92 -1.62
C VAL A 26 -4.66 -6.67 -2.88
N LYS A 27 -5.63 -7.55 -3.17
CA LYS A 27 -6.57 -7.38 -4.30
C LYS A 27 -7.49 -6.17 -4.16
N LYS A 28 -7.75 -5.69 -2.93
CA LYS A 28 -8.55 -4.48 -2.71
C LYS A 28 -7.77 -3.22 -3.07
N LEU A 29 -6.47 -3.19 -2.79
CA LEU A 29 -5.63 -2.00 -2.92
C LEU A 29 -5.00 -1.85 -4.31
N ILE A 30 -4.66 -2.96 -4.96
CA ILE A 30 -4.07 -2.95 -6.31
C ILE A 30 -5.15 -2.64 -7.34
N GLU A 31 -4.83 -1.73 -8.25
CA GLU A 31 -5.62 -1.43 -9.44
C GLU A 31 -5.14 -2.28 -10.62
N LYS A 32 -3.83 -2.28 -10.88
CA LYS A 32 -3.23 -2.99 -12.02
C LYS A 32 -1.78 -3.37 -11.76
N ILE A 33 -1.37 -4.52 -12.30
CA ILE A 33 0.04 -4.94 -12.36
C ILE A 33 0.44 -5.04 -13.82
N THR A 34 1.55 -4.41 -14.19
CA THR A 34 2.16 -4.52 -15.52
C THR A 34 3.52 -5.19 -15.40
N VAL A 35 3.74 -6.27 -16.16
CA VAL A 35 4.96 -7.07 -16.12
C VAL A 35 5.83 -6.75 -17.33
N PHE A 36 7.10 -6.47 -17.09
CA PHE A 36 8.13 -6.24 -18.11
C PHE A 36 9.20 -7.33 -18.04
N SER A 37 10.22 -7.25 -18.89
CA SER A 37 11.29 -8.24 -18.95
C SER A 37 12.23 -8.23 -17.74
N ASP A 38 12.39 -7.07 -17.12
CA ASP A 38 13.39 -6.76 -16.08
C ASP A 38 12.80 -6.15 -14.81
N HIS A 39 11.51 -5.81 -14.82
CA HIS A 39 10.83 -5.22 -13.68
C HIS A 39 9.32 -5.46 -13.76
N PHE A 40 8.62 -5.03 -12.72
CA PHE A 40 7.17 -4.94 -12.70
C PHE A 40 6.73 -3.63 -12.08
N THR A 41 5.60 -3.12 -12.59
CA THR A 41 4.94 -1.93 -12.06
C THR A 41 3.63 -2.32 -11.40
N VAL A 42 3.44 -1.88 -10.16
CA VAL A 42 2.21 -2.06 -9.38
C VAL A 42 1.54 -0.70 -9.21
N GLU A 43 0.35 -0.57 -9.80
CA GLU A 43 -0.51 0.61 -9.70
C GLU A 43 -1.56 0.34 -8.61
N PHE A 44 -1.62 1.20 -7.59
CA PHE A 44 -2.59 1.15 -6.50
C PHE A 44 -3.77 2.09 -6.78
N LYS A 45 -4.94 1.78 -6.24
CA LYS A 45 -6.16 2.62 -6.33
C LYS A 45 -6.02 4.01 -5.71
N SER A 46 -4.99 4.21 -4.90
CA SER A 46 -4.63 5.51 -4.34
C SER A 46 -3.77 6.35 -5.30
N ASP A 47 -3.66 5.95 -6.57
CA ASP A 47 -2.79 6.54 -7.59
C ASP A 47 -1.29 6.48 -7.24
N ILE A 48 -0.91 5.59 -6.32
CA ILE A 48 0.49 5.30 -6.00
C ILE A 48 0.99 4.26 -7.00
N THR A 49 2.15 4.52 -7.58
CA THR A 49 2.82 3.58 -8.47
C THR A 49 4.16 3.17 -7.86
N ILE A 50 4.38 1.86 -7.76
CA ILE A 50 5.62 1.27 -7.28
C ILE A 50 6.25 0.47 -8.42
N GLU A 51 7.53 0.68 -8.65
CA GLU A 51 8.36 -0.12 -9.55
C GLU A 51 9.23 -1.06 -8.72
N ILE A 52 9.29 -2.32 -9.11
CA ILE A 52 10.06 -3.35 -8.43
C ILE A 52 10.92 -4.07 -9.46
N GLU A 53 12.23 -4.04 -9.26
CA GLU A 53 13.22 -4.74 -10.07
C GLU A 53 13.13 -6.26 -9.83
N ALA A 54 13.32 -7.05 -10.90
CA ALA A 54 13.21 -8.51 -10.87
C ALA A 54 14.48 -9.22 -10.36
#